data_AF-A0A2M7ZQ09-F1
#
_entry.id   AF-A0A2M7ZQ09-F1
#
_cell.length_a   1.000
_cell.length_b   1.000
_cell.length_c   1.000
_cell.angle_alpha   90.00
_cell.angle_beta   90.00
_cell.angle_gamma   90.00
#
_symmetry.space_group_name_H-M   'P 1'
#
loop_
_entity.id
_entity.type
_entity.pdbx_description
1 polymer ?
#
loop_
_entity_poly.entity_id
_entity_poly.type
_entity_poly.pdbx_seq_one_letter_code
_entity_poly.pdbx_strand_id
1 'polypeptide(L)'
;MNKNNFIEKTLSEIVTENYKYADIFEKNDLDFCCNGNVNFLEACKKNNIDVSVITNELTKISETKKETNNYDNWKLDFLVDYIVNNHHKYVSDSIPKINEHLNKIVEKHSDNHPELLEIKESFSIVYKDLQMHMMKEEKILFPFIKQMVFVQDGSAKKEAPYFGTVQNPIRMMEDEHKNAGDLLKKIRDISNNYSVPENGCNTYKVTLEELKEFEEDLHKHVHLENNILFPKSIKLEQLLFSTN
;
A
#
# COMPACT_ATOMS: atom_id res chain seq x y z
N MET A 1 -10.24 17.26 -26.71
CA MET A 1 -9.26 16.59 -25.84
C MET A 1 -9.60 16.99 -24.42
N ASN A 2 -10.14 16.07 -23.62
CA ASN A 2 -10.47 16.38 -22.23
C ASN A 2 -9.17 16.76 -21.51
N LYS A 3 -9.10 18.00 -21.01
CA LYS A 3 -8.11 18.34 -19.98
C LYS A 3 -8.28 17.32 -18.86
N ASN A 4 -7.23 16.59 -18.52
CA ASN A 4 -7.22 15.68 -17.38
C ASN A 4 -7.57 16.49 -16.13
N ASN A 5 -8.84 16.47 -15.73
CA ASN A 5 -9.30 17.22 -14.57
C ASN A 5 -9.02 16.38 -13.32
N PHE A 6 -7.76 16.37 -12.88
CA PHE A 6 -7.34 15.70 -11.65
C PHE A 6 -7.98 16.35 -10.40
N ILE A 7 -8.39 17.62 -10.50
CA ILE A 7 -8.84 18.46 -9.38
C ILE A 7 -10.08 17.90 -8.69
N GLU A 8 -10.96 17.23 -9.43
CA GLU A 8 -12.20 16.66 -8.89
C GLU A 8 -12.03 15.22 -8.38
N LYS A 9 -10.89 14.58 -8.67
CA LYS A 9 -10.64 13.19 -8.31
C LYS A 9 -10.00 13.08 -6.93
N THR A 10 -10.17 11.92 -6.34
CA THR A 10 -9.42 11.49 -5.16
C THR A 10 -8.01 11.06 -5.53
N LEU A 11 -7.10 11.02 -4.54
CA LEU A 11 -5.72 10.54 -4.78
C LEU A 11 -5.72 9.10 -5.28
N SER A 12 -6.56 8.23 -4.70
CA SER A 12 -6.67 6.83 -5.09
C SER A 12 -7.14 6.68 -6.53
N GLU A 13 -8.20 7.40 -6.94
CA GLU A 13 -8.70 7.36 -8.32
C GLU A 13 -7.63 7.75 -9.34
N ILE A 14 -6.84 8.78 -9.04
CA ILE A 14 -5.75 9.22 -9.91
C ILE A 14 -4.72 8.08 -10.08
N VAL A 15 -4.27 7.45 -8.99
CA VAL A 15 -3.28 6.37 -9.05
C VAL A 15 -3.86 5.09 -9.67
N THR A 16 -5.13 4.78 -9.45
CA THR A 16 -5.80 3.62 -10.07
C THR A 16 -5.87 3.78 -11.59
N GLU A 17 -6.07 5.00 -12.11
CA GLU A 17 -6.03 5.25 -13.56
C GLU A 17 -4.64 5.04 -14.17
N ASN A 18 -3.58 5.40 -13.43
CA ASN A 18 -2.21 5.19 -13.84
C ASN A 18 -1.28 5.13 -12.63
N TYR A 19 -0.82 3.93 -12.29
CA TYR A 19 0.02 3.70 -11.12
C TYR A 19 1.33 4.52 -11.12
N LYS A 20 1.84 4.95 -12.28
CA LYS A 20 3.04 5.81 -12.33
C LYS A 20 2.86 7.17 -11.64
N TYR A 21 1.64 7.58 -11.37
CA TYR A 21 1.38 8.79 -10.59
C TYR A 21 1.72 8.61 -9.10
N ALA A 22 1.82 7.36 -8.61
CA ALA A 22 2.23 7.06 -7.24
C ALA A 22 3.57 7.73 -6.89
N ASP A 23 4.59 7.60 -7.75
CA ASP A 23 5.92 8.20 -7.53
C ASP A 23 5.87 9.72 -7.30
N ILE A 24 4.92 10.42 -7.94
CA ILE A 24 4.74 11.87 -7.73
C ILE A 24 4.13 12.11 -6.36
N PHE A 25 3.13 11.33 -5.99
CA PHE A 25 2.45 11.47 -4.70
C PHE A 25 3.36 11.11 -3.53
N GLU A 26 4.16 10.05 -3.63
CA GLU A 26 5.15 9.65 -2.61
C GLU A 26 6.19 10.75 -2.38
N LYS A 27 6.75 11.33 -3.44
CA LYS A 27 7.71 12.45 -3.34
C LYS A 27 7.15 13.69 -2.65
N ASN A 28 5.83 13.81 -2.58
CA ASN A 28 5.14 14.97 -2.05
C ASN A 28 4.28 14.61 -0.82
N ASP A 29 4.53 13.47 -0.17
CA ASP A 29 3.83 13.02 1.04
C ASP A 29 2.29 13.01 0.89
N LEU A 30 1.79 12.69 -0.31
CA LEU A 30 0.37 12.54 -0.61
C LEU A 30 -0.04 11.07 -0.46
N ASP A 31 -0.77 10.76 0.62
CA ASP A 31 -1.20 9.40 0.94
C ASP A 31 -2.36 8.92 0.04
N PHE A 32 -2.01 8.19 -1.01
CA PHE A 32 -2.95 7.62 -1.98
C PHE A 32 -3.39 6.19 -1.66
N CYS A 33 -2.74 5.52 -0.69
CA CYS A 33 -2.94 4.10 -0.42
C CYS A 33 -3.89 3.87 0.76
N CYS A 34 -3.59 4.45 1.93
CA CYS A 34 -4.36 4.26 3.17
C CYS A 34 -5.50 5.27 3.28
N ASN A 35 -5.24 6.53 2.91
CA ASN A 35 -6.22 7.63 2.98
C ASN A 35 -6.54 8.22 1.59
N GLY A 36 -6.46 7.39 0.56
CA GLY A 36 -6.55 7.83 -0.84
C GLY A 36 -7.88 8.46 -1.26
N ASN A 37 -8.96 8.23 -0.51
CA ASN A 37 -10.29 8.80 -0.76
C ASN A 37 -10.41 10.32 -0.49
N VAL A 38 -9.31 10.99 -0.16
CA VAL A 38 -9.26 12.45 -0.05
C VAL A 38 -9.19 13.08 -1.45
N ASN A 39 -9.90 14.20 -1.65
CA ASN A 39 -9.82 14.94 -2.92
C ASN A 39 -8.40 15.50 -3.14
N PHE A 40 -7.91 15.42 -4.37
CA PHE A 40 -6.56 15.85 -4.75
C PHE A 40 -6.26 17.31 -4.39
N LEU A 41 -7.19 18.23 -4.67
CA LEU A 41 -7.01 19.65 -4.34
C LEU A 41 -6.92 19.88 -2.83
N GLU A 42 -7.74 19.17 -2.06
CA GLU A 42 -7.73 19.25 -0.60
C GLU A 42 -6.43 18.70 -0.01
N ALA A 43 -5.95 17.58 -0.54
CA ALA A 43 -4.68 16.98 -0.12
C ALA A 43 -3.49 17.90 -0.38
N CYS A 44 -3.40 18.50 -1.59
CA CYS A 44 -2.38 19.49 -1.90
C CYS A 44 -2.44 20.69 -0.96
N LYS A 45 -3.64 21.23 -0.68
CA LYS A 45 -3.81 22.35 0.25
C LYS A 45 -3.34 22.00 1.67
N LYS A 46 -3.71 20.82 2.17
CA LYS A 46 -3.34 20.35 3.51
C LYS A 46 -1.82 20.24 3.68
N ASN A 47 -1.13 19.81 2.62
CA ASN A 47 0.33 19.65 2.61
C ASN A 47 1.10 20.90 2.12
N ASN A 48 0.42 22.05 1.93
CA ASN A 48 1.02 23.29 1.40
C ASN A 48 1.73 23.11 0.04
N ILE A 49 1.18 22.27 -0.82
CA ILE A 49 1.71 21.98 -2.17
C ILE A 49 0.95 22.82 -3.20
N ASP A 50 1.67 23.42 -4.15
CA ASP A 50 1.07 24.05 -5.32
C ASP A 50 0.48 22.99 -6.26
N VAL A 51 -0.86 22.91 -6.30
CA VAL A 51 -1.61 21.96 -7.14
C VAL A 51 -1.23 22.06 -8.62
N SER A 52 -0.82 23.24 -9.10
CA SER A 52 -0.42 23.42 -10.50
C SER A 52 0.88 22.70 -10.82
N VAL A 53 1.82 22.64 -9.87
CA VAL A 53 3.09 21.91 -10.01
C VAL A 53 2.82 20.42 -10.19
N ILE A 54 2.04 19.84 -9.28
CA ILE A 54 1.71 18.41 -9.32
C ILE A 54 0.89 18.06 -10.56
N THR A 55 -0.09 18.89 -10.91
CA THR A 55 -0.88 18.71 -12.16
C THR A 55 0.01 18.68 -13.40
N ASN A 56 1.02 19.53 -13.46
CA ASN A 56 1.98 19.55 -14.58
C ASN A 56 2.85 18.29 -14.62
N GLU A 57 3.29 17.78 -13.47
CA GLU A 57 4.05 16.52 -13.40
C GLU A 57 3.22 15.31 -13.84
N LEU A 58 1.98 15.19 -13.34
CA LEU A 58 1.03 14.14 -13.75
C LEU A 58 0.78 14.19 -15.26
N THR A 59 0.59 15.39 -15.80
CA THR A 59 0.36 15.60 -17.24
C THR A 59 1.55 15.10 -18.07
N LYS A 60 2.78 15.41 -17.67
CA LYS A 60 4.00 14.94 -18.37
C LYS A 60 4.08 13.40 -18.42
N ILE A 61 3.71 12.72 -17.33
CA ILE A 61 3.66 11.25 -17.32
C ILE A 61 2.59 10.74 -18.31
N SER A 62 1.42 11.38 -18.35
CA SER A 62 0.32 10.97 -19.25
C SER A 62 0.66 11.09 -20.74
N GLU A 63 1.57 11.99 -21.10
CA GLU A 63 2.04 12.16 -22.49
C GLU A 63 3.01 11.05 -22.93
N THR A 64 3.63 10.34 -21.99
CA THR A 64 4.49 9.19 -22.31
C THR A 64 3.65 7.94 -22.57
N LYS A 65 3.51 7.55 -23.85
CA LYS A 65 2.74 6.38 -24.35
C LYS A 65 3.28 4.99 -23.93
N LYS A 66 3.87 4.84 -22.74
CA LYS A 66 4.26 3.52 -22.25
C LYS A 66 3.07 2.90 -21.51
N GLU A 67 2.61 1.75 -21.99
CA GLU A 67 1.62 0.92 -21.32
C GLU A 67 1.99 0.73 -19.84
N THR A 68 1.02 1.00 -18.99
CA THR A 68 1.06 0.73 -17.57
C THR A 68 0.05 -0.36 -17.27
N ASN A 69 0.29 -1.12 -16.21
CA ASN A 69 -0.72 -2.05 -15.71
C ASN A 69 -1.91 -1.23 -15.24
N ASN A 70 -3.02 -1.31 -15.97
CA ASN A 70 -4.31 -0.86 -15.46
C ASN A 70 -4.85 -2.00 -14.58
N TYR A 71 -4.44 -1.97 -13.30
CA TYR A 71 -4.87 -2.94 -12.29
C TYR A 71 -6.39 -2.97 -12.12
N ASP A 72 -7.09 -1.89 -12.47
CA ASP A 72 -8.54 -1.84 -12.42
C ASP A 72 -9.22 -2.78 -13.43
N ASN A 73 -8.52 -3.20 -14.48
CA ASN A 73 -9.06 -4.17 -15.44
C ASN A 73 -8.82 -5.63 -15.05
N TRP A 74 -8.12 -5.90 -13.95
CA TRP A 74 -7.78 -7.26 -13.56
C TRP A 74 -8.96 -7.95 -12.89
N LYS A 75 -9.12 -9.26 -13.16
CA LYS A 75 -10.05 -10.10 -12.40
C LYS A 75 -9.58 -10.21 -10.94
N LEU A 76 -10.52 -10.33 -10.01
CA LEU A 76 -10.21 -10.32 -8.57
C LEU A 76 -9.35 -11.52 -8.15
N ASP A 77 -9.63 -12.71 -8.71
CA ASP A 77 -8.85 -13.92 -8.44
C ASP A 77 -7.40 -13.78 -8.89
N PHE A 78 -7.18 -13.19 -10.08
CA PHE A 78 -5.84 -12.87 -10.58
C PHE A 78 -5.15 -11.78 -9.75
N LEU A 79 -5.87 -10.73 -9.36
CA LEU A 79 -5.31 -9.66 -8.53
C LEU A 79 -4.89 -10.17 -7.16
N VAL A 80 -5.68 -11.05 -6.54
CA VAL A 80 -5.30 -11.76 -5.30
C VAL A 80 -4.02 -12.55 -5.50
N ASP A 81 -3.92 -13.35 -6.57
CA ASP A 81 -2.70 -14.12 -6.85
C ASP A 81 -1.49 -13.21 -7.09
N TYR A 82 -1.68 -12.08 -7.75
CA TYR A 82 -0.62 -11.11 -7.93
C TYR A 82 -0.13 -10.53 -6.59
N ILE A 83 -1.05 -10.10 -5.72
CA ILE A 83 -0.71 -9.54 -4.41
C ILE A 83 0.09 -10.55 -3.58
N VAL A 84 -0.39 -11.79 -3.49
CA VAL A 84 0.30 -12.84 -2.72
C VAL A 84 1.69 -13.15 -3.29
N ASN A 85 1.79 -13.33 -4.61
CA ASN A 85 3.04 -13.77 -5.23
C ASN A 85 4.10 -12.67 -5.36
N ASN A 86 3.70 -11.40 -5.30
CA ASN A 86 4.62 -10.26 -5.44
C ASN A 86 4.82 -9.58 -4.09
N HIS A 87 3.76 -9.05 -3.48
CA HIS A 87 3.84 -8.22 -2.29
C HIS A 87 3.99 -9.05 -1.01
N HIS A 88 3.12 -10.04 -0.76
CA HIS A 88 3.25 -10.85 0.47
C HIS A 88 4.55 -11.65 0.49
N LYS A 89 4.94 -12.16 -0.67
CA LYS A 89 6.23 -12.81 -0.86
C LYS A 89 7.40 -11.86 -0.59
N TYR A 90 7.37 -10.65 -1.14
CA TYR A 90 8.40 -9.65 -0.88
C TYR A 90 8.49 -9.31 0.60
N VAL A 91 7.37 -8.99 1.24
CA VAL A 91 7.31 -8.69 2.68
C VAL A 91 7.92 -9.82 3.51
N SER A 92 7.53 -11.07 3.21
CA SER A 92 8.05 -12.26 3.90
C SER A 92 9.56 -12.47 3.71
N ASP A 93 10.09 -12.19 2.52
CA ASP A 93 11.50 -12.37 2.17
C ASP A 93 12.39 -11.21 2.66
N SER A 94 11.84 -10.00 2.75
CA SER A 94 12.57 -8.76 3.06
C SER A 94 12.69 -8.51 4.55
N ILE A 95 11.64 -8.75 5.35
CA ILE A 95 11.64 -8.39 6.77
C ILE A 95 12.79 -9.05 7.57
N PRO A 96 13.08 -10.37 7.42
CA PRO A 96 14.18 -10.98 8.18
C PRO A 96 15.53 -10.31 7.91
N LYS A 97 15.78 -9.89 6.65
CA LYS A 97 17.03 -9.23 6.24
C LYS A 97 17.11 -7.82 6.81
N ILE A 98 16.04 -7.03 6.65
CA ILE A 98 15.96 -5.67 7.20
C ILE A 98 16.18 -5.71 8.70
N ASN A 99 15.51 -6.62 9.42
CA ASN A 99 15.67 -6.75 10.87
C ASN A 99 17.11 -7.12 11.26
N GLU A 100 17.78 -8.00 10.52
CA GLU A 100 19.20 -8.32 10.75
C GLU A 100 20.10 -7.10 10.59
N HIS A 101 19.94 -6.34 9.50
CA HIS A 101 20.72 -5.13 9.25
C HIS A 101 20.42 -4.03 10.27
N LEU A 102 19.15 -3.85 10.63
CA LEU A 102 18.70 -2.88 11.62
C LEU A 102 19.30 -3.17 13.00
N ASN A 103 19.35 -4.44 13.40
CA ASN A 103 20.02 -4.87 14.62
C ASN A 103 21.52 -4.51 14.62
N LYS A 104 22.22 -4.76 13.51
CA LYS A 104 23.65 -4.45 13.37
C LYS A 104 23.93 -2.96 13.49
N ILE A 105 23.11 -2.11 12.86
CA ILE A 105 23.34 -0.67 12.91
C ILE A 105 22.95 -0.09 14.27
N VAL A 106 21.90 -0.59 14.92
CA VAL A 106 21.56 -0.22 16.30
C VAL A 106 22.71 -0.54 17.24
N GLU A 107 23.25 -1.78 17.20
CA GLU A 107 24.35 -2.19 18.07
C GLU A 107 25.59 -1.30 17.91
N LYS A 108 25.91 -0.91 16.67
CA LYS A 108 27.13 -0.16 16.37
C LYS A 108 26.99 1.35 16.52
N HIS A 109 25.80 1.91 16.26
CA HIS A 109 25.60 3.33 16.05
C HIS A 109 24.66 4.01 17.04
N SER A 110 23.87 3.26 17.84
CA SER A 110 22.83 3.85 18.70
C SER A 110 23.31 4.85 19.75
N ASP A 111 24.57 4.75 20.21
CA ASP A 111 25.16 5.75 21.12
C ASP A 111 25.20 7.16 20.51
N ASN A 112 25.44 7.25 19.19
CA ASN A 112 25.50 8.52 18.46
C ASN A 112 24.23 8.80 17.63
N HIS A 113 23.42 7.78 17.40
CA HIS A 113 22.19 7.79 16.58
C HIS A 113 21.05 7.08 17.34
N PRO A 114 20.59 7.65 18.46
CA PRO A 114 19.60 7.01 19.33
C PRO A 114 18.24 6.78 18.64
N GLU A 115 17.92 7.54 17.59
CA GLU A 115 16.72 7.36 16.76
C GLU A 115 16.62 5.96 16.14
N LEU A 116 17.75 5.27 15.93
CA LEU A 116 17.77 3.90 15.43
C LEU A 116 17.02 2.92 16.34
N LEU A 117 16.99 3.19 17.66
CA LEU A 117 16.24 2.36 18.61
C LEU A 117 14.73 2.47 18.34
N GLU A 118 14.25 3.69 18.06
CA GLU A 118 12.84 3.95 17.77
C GLU A 118 12.44 3.44 16.38
N ILE A 119 13.33 3.54 15.39
CA ILE A 119 13.15 2.89 14.07
C ILE A 119 12.99 1.39 14.25
N LYS A 120 13.89 0.75 15.02
CA LYS A 120 13.86 -0.68 15.28
C LYS A 120 12.59 -1.12 15.99
N GLU A 121 12.16 -0.38 17.01
CA GLU A 121 10.92 -0.67 17.72
C GLU A 121 9.72 -0.57 16.78
N SER A 122 9.60 0.53 16.03
CA SER A 122 8.49 0.77 15.10
C SER A 122 8.45 -0.30 14.00
N PHE A 123 9.59 -0.66 13.42
CA PHE A 123 9.67 -1.70 12.38
C PHE A 123 9.35 -3.10 12.93
N SER A 124 9.71 -3.38 14.19
CA SER A 124 9.38 -4.65 14.84
C SER A 124 7.86 -4.81 15.05
N ILE A 125 7.15 -3.71 15.27
CA ILE A 125 5.68 -3.71 15.36
C ILE A 125 5.09 -4.00 13.97
N VAL A 126 5.52 -3.26 12.94
CA VAL A 126 5.10 -3.48 11.54
C VAL A 126 5.30 -4.95 11.14
N TYR A 127 6.46 -5.53 11.46
CA TYR A 127 6.75 -6.93 11.18
C TYR A 127 5.71 -7.88 11.76
N LYS A 128 5.47 -7.77 13.07
CA LYS A 128 4.57 -8.69 13.79
C LYS A 128 3.14 -8.56 13.28
N ASP A 129 2.70 -7.33 13.03
CA ASP A 129 1.34 -7.05 12.58
C ASP A 129 1.14 -7.54 11.15
N LEU A 130 2.08 -7.27 10.22
CA LEU A 130 1.98 -7.72 8.83
C LEU A 130 1.97 -9.24 8.68
N GLN A 131 2.73 -9.98 9.50
CA GLN A 131 2.67 -11.45 9.47
C GLN A 131 1.27 -11.98 9.77
N MET A 132 0.65 -11.49 10.84
CA MET A 132 -0.70 -11.90 11.22
C MET A 132 -1.75 -11.39 10.24
N HIS A 133 -1.56 -10.19 9.72
CA HIS A 133 -2.40 -9.57 8.72
C HIS A 133 -2.47 -10.41 7.43
N MET A 134 -1.32 -10.66 6.78
CA MET A 134 -1.26 -11.45 5.54
C MET A 134 -1.82 -12.87 5.74
N MET A 135 -1.61 -13.48 6.91
CA MET A 135 -2.21 -14.77 7.23
C MET A 135 -3.75 -14.74 7.24
N LYS A 136 -4.37 -13.68 7.78
CA LYS A 136 -5.83 -13.54 7.74
C LYS A 136 -6.33 -13.36 6.32
N GLU A 137 -5.59 -12.61 5.51
CA GLU A 137 -5.94 -12.44 4.10
C GLU A 137 -5.87 -13.76 3.34
N GLU A 138 -4.71 -14.41 3.35
CA GLU A 138 -4.46 -15.64 2.57
C GLU A 138 -5.28 -16.84 3.03
N LYS A 139 -5.67 -16.90 4.30
CA LYS A 139 -6.43 -18.04 4.85
C LYS A 139 -7.94 -17.79 4.87
N ILE A 140 -8.37 -16.54 4.93
CA ILE A 140 -9.79 -16.21 5.13
C ILE A 140 -10.32 -15.32 4.01
N LEU A 141 -9.83 -14.09 3.89
CA LEU A 141 -10.42 -13.08 3.00
C LEU A 141 -10.24 -13.43 1.53
N PHE A 142 -9.01 -13.70 1.10
CA PHE A 142 -8.67 -14.00 -0.29
C PHE A 142 -9.32 -15.28 -0.81
N PRO A 143 -9.35 -16.40 -0.06
CA PRO A 143 -10.13 -17.57 -0.47
C PRO A 143 -11.60 -17.26 -0.71
N PHE A 144 -12.23 -16.46 0.16
CA PHE A 144 -13.63 -16.07 -0.02
C PHE A 144 -13.83 -15.17 -1.25
N ILE A 145 -12.95 -14.20 -1.49
CA ILE A 145 -12.99 -13.38 -2.71
C ILE A 145 -12.91 -14.26 -3.97
N LYS A 146 -11.98 -15.22 -4.01
CA LYS A 146 -11.89 -16.18 -5.13
C LYS A 146 -13.14 -17.03 -5.27
N GLN A 147 -13.72 -17.48 -4.15
CA GLN A 147 -14.98 -18.21 -4.17
C GLN A 147 -16.11 -17.40 -4.80
N MET A 148 -16.22 -16.10 -4.49
CA MET A 148 -17.21 -15.22 -5.11
C MET A 148 -17.02 -15.11 -6.64
N VAL A 149 -15.77 -15.06 -7.11
CA VAL A 149 -15.47 -15.09 -8.56
C VAL A 149 -15.95 -16.40 -9.20
N PHE A 150 -15.69 -17.55 -8.57
CA PHE A 150 -16.18 -18.84 -9.08
C PHE A 150 -17.71 -18.94 -9.10
N VAL A 151 -18.39 -18.34 -8.12
CA VAL A 151 -19.85 -18.24 -8.11
C VAL A 151 -20.35 -17.37 -9.27
N GLN A 152 -19.71 -16.23 -9.53
CA GLN A 152 -20.04 -15.35 -10.65
C GLN A 152 -19.88 -16.04 -12.00
N ASP A 153 -18.81 -16.83 -12.16
CA ASP A 153 -18.53 -17.60 -13.37
C ASP A 153 -19.40 -18.88 -13.49
N GLY A 154 -20.24 -19.17 -12.50
CA GLY A 154 -21.13 -20.35 -12.47
C GLY A 154 -20.41 -21.67 -12.19
N SER A 155 -19.15 -21.63 -11.75
CA SER A 155 -18.32 -22.80 -11.44
C SER A 155 -18.39 -23.23 -9.97
N ALA A 156 -19.00 -22.42 -9.10
CA ALA A 156 -19.25 -22.75 -7.69
C ALA A 156 -20.67 -22.37 -7.25
N LYS A 157 -21.12 -22.94 -6.13
CA LYS A 157 -22.39 -22.59 -5.49
C LYS A 157 -22.20 -21.45 -4.50
N LYS A 158 -23.25 -20.64 -4.32
CA LYS A 158 -23.31 -19.62 -3.27
C LYS A 158 -23.21 -20.29 -1.90
N GLU A 159 -22.27 -19.81 -1.09
CA GLU A 159 -22.10 -20.21 0.30
C GLU A 159 -21.97 -18.94 1.14
N ALA A 160 -22.64 -18.92 2.30
CA ALA A 160 -22.54 -17.80 3.21
C ALA A 160 -21.22 -17.90 4.00
N PRO A 161 -20.43 -16.83 4.09
CA PRO A 161 -19.23 -16.85 4.92
C PRO A 161 -19.60 -16.83 6.40
N TYR A 162 -18.79 -17.47 7.24
CA TYR A 162 -19.00 -17.51 8.70
C TYR A 162 -18.82 -16.15 9.38
N PHE A 163 -18.19 -15.20 8.70
CA PHE A 163 -17.98 -13.82 9.16
C PHE A 163 -19.05 -12.84 8.67
N GLY A 164 -20.17 -13.33 8.10
CA GLY A 164 -21.29 -12.50 7.68
C GLY A 164 -21.12 -11.92 6.27
N THR A 165 -20.42 -10.81 6.14
CA THR A 165 -20.16 -10.14 4.85
C THR A 165 -18.66 -9.92 4.65
N VAL A 166 -18.20 -9.83 3.41
CA VAL A 166 -16.79 -9.54 3.07
C VAL A 166 -16.31 -8.22 3.66
N GLN A 167 -17.24 -7.29 3.90
CA GLN A 167 -16.95 -5.98 4.48
C GLN A 167 -16.44 -6.08 5.93
N ASN A 168 -16.82 -7.11 6.68
CA ASN A 168 -16.37 -7.30 8.07
C ASN A 168 -14.86 -7.54 8.18
N PRO A 169 -14.26 -8.54 7.51
CA PRO A 169 -12.80 -8.70 7.50
C PRO A 169 -12.08 -7.54 6.79
N ILE A 170 -12.64 -6.97 5.71
CA ILE A 170 -12.04 -5.81 5.00
C ILE A 170 -11.81 -4.63 5.95
N ARG A 171 -12.80 -4.28 6.78
CA ARG A 171 -12.66 -3.17 7.72
C ARG A 171 -11.48 -3.36 8.68
N MET A 172 -11.26 -4.59 9.14
CA MET A 172 -10.09 -4.91 9.98
C MET A 172 -8.78 -4.79 9.19
N MET A 173 -8.76 -5.19 7.92
CA MET A 173 -7.56 -5.05 7.08
C MET A 173 -7.22 -3.57 6.86
N GLU A 174 -8.22 -2.73 6.57
CA GLU A 174 -8.03 -1.28 6.39
C GLU A 174 -7.51 -0.58 7.66
N ASP A 175 -8.03 -0.96 8.84
CA ASP A 175 -7.53 -0.44 10.13
C ASP A 175 -6.06 -0.84 10.36
N GLU A 176 -5.68 -2.06 10.00
CA GLU A 176 -4.29 -2.56 10.11
C GLU A 176 -3.36 -1.91 9.08
N HIS A 177 -3.82 -1.69 7.85
CA HIS A 177 -3.08 -0.92 6.83
C HIS A 177 -2.75 0.47 7.33
N LYS A 178 -3.74 1.16 7.92
CA LYS A 178 -3.52 2.48 8.48
C LYS A 178 -2.45 2.47 9.57
N ASN A 179 -2.50 1.49 10.48
CA ASN A 179 -1.48 1.36 11.54
C ASN A 179 -0.08 1.12 10.96
N ALA A 180 0.06 0.22 9.97
CA ALA A 180 1.33 -0.04 9.31
C ALA A 180 1.88 1.21 8.59
N GLY A 181 1.02 1.92 7.85
CA GLY A 181 1.37 3.18 7.17
C GLY A 181 1.80 4.29 8.15
N ASP A 182 1.08 4.44 9.28
CA ASP A 182 1.45 5.42 10.31
C ASP A 182 2.83 5.12 10.93
N LEU A 183 3.16 3.84 11.15
CA LEU A 183 4.47 3.41 11.67
C LEU A 183 5.60 3.59 10.66
N LEU A 184 5.38 3.29 9.38
CA LEU A 184 6.39 3.52 8.33
C LEU A 184 6.63 5.00 8.09
N LYS A 185 5.57 5.81 8.08
CA LYS A 185 5.70 7.26 8.04
C LYS A 185 6.53 7.79 9.21
N LYS A 186 6.28 7.29 10.42
CA LYS A 186 7.10 7.63 11.59
C LYS A 186 8.58 7.28 11.35
N ILE A 187 8.88 6.10 10.81
CA ILE A 187 10.25 5.69 10.46
C ILE A 187 10.86 6.64 9.43
N ARG A 188 10.12 7.03 8.39
CA ARG A 188 10.55 8.01 7.39
C ARG A 188 10.87 9.35 8.04
N ASP A 189 10.01 9.85 8.91
CA ASP A 189 10.18 11.14 9.59
C ASP A 189 11.42 11.16 10.48
N ILE A 190 11.60 10.15 11.35
CA ILE A 190 12.74 10.10 12.28
C ILE A 190 14.07 9.78 11.59
N SER A 191 14.05 9.11 10.43
CA SER A 191 15.23 8.86 9.60
C SER A 191 15.57 10.04 8.67
N ASN A 192 14.86 11.16 8.78
CA ASN A 192 14.99 12.31 7.89
C ASN A 192 14.86 11.90 6.42
N ASN A 193 13.75 11.25 6.09
CA ASN A 193 13.45 10.70 4.77
C ASN A 193 14.51 9.68 4.29
N TYR A 194 14.85 8.73 5.17
CA TYR A 194 15.86 7.69 4.89
C TYR A 194 17.23 8.26 4.49
N SER A 195 17.60 9.42 5.05
CA SER A 195 18.90 10.05 4.79
C SER A 195 20.00 9.39 5.61
N VAL A 196 21.12 9.10 4.96
CA VAL A 196 22.30 8.52 5.64
C VAL A 196 23.13 9.65 6.28
N PRO A 197 23.45 9.58 7.59
CA PRO A 197 24.31 10.56 8.23
C PRO A 197 25.78 10.44 7.75
N GLU A 198 26.58 11.49 7.92
CA GLU A 198 27.97 11.54 7.43
C GLU A 198 28.87 10.42 7.97
N ASN A 199 28.62 9.99 9.20
CA ASN A 199 29.32 8.88 9.87
C ASN A 199 28.63 7.51 9.69
N GLY A 200 27.62 7.44 8.81
CA GLY A 200 26.92 6.20 8.47
C GLY A 200 27.82 5.23 7.71
N CYS A 201 27.86 3.98 8.14
CA CYS A 201 28.60 2.93 7.42
C CYS A 201 27.78 2.37 6.24
N ASN A 202 28.40 1.51 5.42
CA ASN A 202 27.70 0.90 4.28
C ASN A 202 26.45 0.11 4.70
N THR A 203 26.47 -0.60 5.84
CA THR A 203 25.29 -1.30 6.36
C THR A 203 24.18 -0.33 6.75
N TYR A 204 24.52 0.85 7.28
CA TYR A 204 23.55 1.92 7.58
C TYR A 204 22.83 2.35 6.30
N LYS A 205 23.61 2.65 5.25
CA LYS A 205 23.07 3.03 3.95
C LYS A 205 22.13 1.97 3.39
N VAL A 206 22.58 0.72 3.33
CA VAL A 206 21.76 -0.40 2.84
C VAL A 206 20.48 -0.56 3.65
N THR A 207 20.55 -0.46 4.98
CA THR A 207 19.36 -0.62 5.84
C THR A 207 18.31 0.46 5.54
N LEU A 208 18.72 1.71 5.38
CA LEU A 208 17.79 2.80 5.06
C LEU A 208 17.22 2.68 3.64
N GLU A 209 18.02 2.22 2.67
CA GLU A 209 17.55 1.92 1.31
C GLU A 209 16.52 0.78 1.33
N GLU A 210 16.75 -0.29 2.08
CA GLU A 210 15.81 -1.40 2.22
C GLU A 210 14.52 -0.99 2.94
N LEU A 211 14.59 -0.16 3.99
CA LEU A 211 13.41 0.37 4.67
C LEU A 211 12.56 1.25 3.76
N LYS A 212 13.21 2.04 2.90
CA LYS A 212 12.54 2.86 1.90
C LYS A 212 11.84 2.01 0.84
N GLU A 213 12.56 1.04 0.27
CA GLU A 213 11.99 0.10 -0.71
C GLU A 213 10.80 -0.68 -0.12
N PHE A 214 10.91 -1.06 1.16
CA PHE A 214 9.84 -1.72 1.89
C PHE A 214 8.60 -0.84 2.03
N GLU A 215 8.76 0.44 2.34
CA GLU A 215 7.65 1.40 2.41
C GLU A 215 6.99 1.60 1.04
N GLU A 216 7.78 1.76 -0.02
CA GLU A 216 7.28 1.91 -1.40
C GLU A 216 6.50 0.67 -1.87
N ASP A 217 6.98 -0.55 -1.55
CA ASP A 217 6.25 -1.78 -1.87
C ASP A 217 4.95 -1.89 -1.06
N LEU A 218 4.98 -1.54 0.23
CA LEU A 218 3.78 -1.61 1.06
C LEU A 218 2.71 -0.60 0.62
N HIS A 219 3.09 0.61 0.20
CA HIS A 219 2.14 1.56 -0.38
C HIS A 219 1.45 1.00 -1.62
N LYS A 220 2.22 0.33 -2.50
CA LYS A 220 1.66 -0.34 -3.68
C LYS A 220 0.69 -1.44 -3.29
N HIS A 221 1.13 -2.34 -2.43
CA HIS A 221 0.35 -3.45 -1.90
C HIS A 221 -1.00 -2.95 -1.36
N VAL A 222 -0.96 -2.03 -0.40
CA VAL A 222 -2.16 -1.48 0.24
C VAL A 222 -3.03 -0.73 -0.76
N HIS A 223 -2.45 -0.04 -1.75
CA HIS A 223 -3.25 0.60 -2.78
C HIS A 223 -4.06 -0.40 -3.61
N LEU A 224 -3.44 -1.50 -4.05
CA LEU A 224 -4.12 -2.55 -4.80
C LEU A 224 -5.27 -3.17 -4.00
N GLU A 225 -5.13 -3.26 -2.69
CA GLU A 225 -6.15 -3.79 -1.80
C GLU A 225 -7.28 -2.79 -1.54
N ASN A 226 -6.95 -1.68 -0.87
CA ASN A 226 -7.93 -0.70 -0.41
C ASN A 226 -8.70 -0.04 -1.55
N ASN A 227 -8.03 0.21 -2.68
CA ASN A 227 -8.61 1.03 -3.75
C ASN A 227 -9.10 0.22 -4.94
N ILE A 228 -8.76 -1.07 -5.04
CA ILE A 228 -9.14 -1.92 -6.18
C ILE A 228 -9.79 -3.22 -5.72
N LEU A 229 -9.08 -4.07 -4.98
CA LEU A 229 -9.56 -5.40 -4.61
C LEU A 229 -10.78 -5.33 -3.68
N PHE A 230 -10.68 -4.59 -2.58
CA PHE A 230 -11.72 -4.53 -1.56
C PHE A 230 -13.02 -3.90 -2.07
N PRO A 231 -13.01 -2.71 -2.73
CA PRO A 231 -14.24 -2.11 -3.24
C PRO A 231 -14.95 -3.00 -4.26
N LYS A 232 -14.19 -3.69 -5.12
CA LYS A 232 -14.76 -4.61 -6.10
C LYS A 232 -15.30 -5.88 -5.46
N SER A 233 -14.63 -6.42 -4.45
CA SER A 233 -15.14 -7.58 -3.71
C SER A 233 -16.45 -7.27 -3.00
N ILE A 234 -16.58 -6.10 -2.38
CA ILE A 234 -17.84 -5.63 -1.77
C ILE A 234 -18.94 -5.52 -2.83
N LYS A 235 -18.65 -4.90 -3.98
CA LYS A 235 -19.60 -4.78 -5.08
C LYS A 235 -20.02 -6.14 -5.65
N LEU A 236 -19.07 -7.08 -5.76
CA LEU A 236 -19.35 -8.44 -6.23
C LEU A 236 -20.25 -9.18 -5.24
N GLU A 237 -19.98 -9.09 -3.93
CA GLU A 237 -20.83 -9.67 -2.91
C GLU A 237 -22.27 -9.13 -3.01
N GLN A 238 -22.43 -7.82 -3.15
CA GLN A 238 -23.75 -7.19 -3.33
C GLN A 238 -24.47 -7.75 -4.56
N LEU A 239 -23.79 -7.88 -5.70
CA LEU A 239 -24.39 -8.43 -6.92
C LEU A 239 -24.80 -9.91 -6.76
N LEU A 240 -24.05 -10.69 -6.00
CA LEU A 240 -24.30 -12.12 -5.82
C LEU A 240 -25.31 -12.43 -4.72
N PHE A 241 -25.36 -11.63 -3.66
CA PHE A 241 -26.09 -11.95 -2.43
C PHE A 241 -27.18 -10.94 -2.06
N SER A 242 -27.39 -9.87 -2.82
CA SER A 242 -28.60 -9.04 -2.66
C SER A 242 -29.84 -9.89 -2.97
N THR A 243 -30.72 -10.03 -1.98
CA THR A 243 -32.09 -10.51 -2.16
C THR A 243 -32.84 -9.54 -3.06
N ASN A 244 -33.36 -10.02 -4.20
CA ASN A 244 -34.53 -9.40 -4.82
C ASN A 244 -35.75 -9.55 -3.92
#